data_AF-A0A7K2Q1H1-F1
#
_entry.id   AF-A0A7K2Q1H1-F1
#
_cell.length_a   1.000
_cell.length_b   1.000
_cell.length_c   1.000
_cell.angle_alpha   90.00
_cell.angle_beta   90.00
_cell.angle_gamma   90.00
#
_symmetry.space_group_name_H-M   'P 1'
#
loop_
_entity.id
_entity.type
_entity.pdbx_description
1 polymer ?
#
loop_
_entity_poly.entity_id
_entity_poly.type
_entity_poly.pdbx_seq_one_letter_code
_entity_poly.pdbx_strand_id
1 'polypeptide(L)'
;DQQRAISGIREDLGRFLPHYLGRRSTGESLEVLESLEDVRGALNRASLNCTTEMLSSQPGGGSRVPEAMQEALRRDETMLQRGISIRTLYHHTARFNGPSQAYVAATSVLGAQYRTAHELFGRLIAFDRELA
;
A
#
# COMPACT_ATOMS: atom_id res chain seq x y z
N ASP A 1 8.32 -28.14 -23.54
CA ASP A 1 7.17 -28.22 -22.60
C ASP A 1 6.83 -26.92 -21.89
N GLN A 2 7.81 -26.21 -21.31
CA GLN A 2 7.57 -24.96 -20.56
C GLN A 2 6.91 -23.83 -21.37
N GLN A 3 7.27 -23.66 -22.65
CA GLN A 3 6.64 -22.67 -23.54
C GLN A 3 5.18 -22.99 -23.90
N ARG A 4 4.79 -24.28 -23.93
CA ARG A 4 3.39 -24.67 -24.13
C ARG A 4 2.55 -24.38 -22.89
N ALA A 5 3.11 -24.62 -21.70
CA ALA A 5 2.46 -24.29 -20.43
C ALA A 5 2.22 -22.77 -20.28
N ILE A 6 3.21 -21.94 -20.62
CA ILE A 6 3.09 -20.48 -20.58
C ILE A 6 2.07 -19.97 -21.61
N SER A 7 2.04 -20.57 -22.81
CA SER A 7 1.05 -20.21 -23.84
C SER A 7 -0.37 -20.54 -23.40
N GLY A 8 -0.58 -21.70 -22.79
CA GLY A 8 -1.89 -22.10 -22.25
C GLY A 8 -2.38 -21.16 -21.15
N ILE A 9 -1.50 -20.80 -20.20
CA ILE A 9 -1.83 -19.83 -19.14
C ILE A 9 -2.23 -18.46 -19.74
N ARG A 10 -1.56 -18.02 -20.80
CA ARG A 10 -1.83 -16.73 -21.46
C ARG A 10 -3.15 -16.73 -22.22
N GLU A 11 -3.51 -17.85 -22.86
CA GLU A 11 -4.82 -18.02 -23.50
C GLU A 11 -5.96 -18.05 -22.48
N ASP A 12 -5.77 -18.79 -21.38
CA ASP A 12 -6.74 -18.84 -20.28
C ASP A 12 -6.95 -17.45 -19.65
N LEU A 13 -5.86 -16.74 -19.34
CA LEU A 13 -5.93 -15.34 -18.85
C LEU A 13 -6.61 -14.42 -19.86
N GLY A 14 -6.37 -14.60 -21.16
CA GLY A 14 -7.01 -13.83 -22.22
C GLY A 14 -8.54 -13.95 -22.21
N ARG A 15 -9.08 -15.10 -21.80
CA ARG A 15 -10.53 -15.32 -21.66
C ARG A 15 -11.13 -14.60 -20.46
N PHE A 16 -10.34 -14.41 -19.39
CA PHE A 16 -10.77 -13.68 -18.18
C PHE A 16 -10.49 -12.18 -18.24
N LEU A 17 -9.55 -11.75 -19.08
CA LEU A 17 -9.13 -10.34 -19.23
C LEU A 17 -10.29 -9.36 -19.49
N PRO A 18 -11.28 -9.66 -20.35
CA PRO A 18 -12.42 -8.77 -20.58
C PRO A 18 -13.30 -8.58 -19.34
N HIS A 19 -13.40 -9.59 -18.48
CA HIS A 19 -14.12 -9.48 -17.21
C HIS A 19 -13.30 -8.69 -16.19
N TYR A 20 -11.99 -8.92 -16.13
CA TYR A 20 -11.06 -8.18 -15.26
C TYR A 20 -10.97 -6.69 -15.63
N LEU A 21 -10.81 -6.38 -16.93
CA LEU A 21 -10.77 -5.01 -17.45
C LEU A 21 -12.16 -4.37 -17.47
N GLY A 22 -13.19 -5.15 -17.76
CA GLY A 22 -14.59 -4.74 -17.73
C GLY A 22 -14.98 -4.16 -16.37
N ARG A 23 -14.61 -4.86 -15.29
CA ARG A 23 -14.82 -4.42 -13.91
C ARG A 23 -14.10 -3.10 -13.56
N ARG A 24 -12.96 -2.80 -14.20
CA ARG A 24 -12.27 -1.50 -14.07
C ARG A 24 -12.87 -0.40 -14.94
N SER A 25 -13.63 -0.76 -15.98
CA SER A 25 -14.21 0.19 -16.95
C SER A 25 -15.67 0.56 -16.68
N THR A 26 -16.37 -0.16 -15.80
CA THR A 26 -17.79 0.10 -15.50
C THR A 26 -17.98 0.60 -14.07
N GLY A 27 -17.76 1.90 -13.83
CA GLY A 27 -18.44 2.69 -12.78
C GLY A 27 -18.30 2.29 -11.29
N GLU A 28 -17.72 1.14 -10.95
CA GLU A 28 -17.41 0.75 -9.58
C GLU A 28 -16.04 1.33 -9.22
N SER A 29 -16.05 2.56 -8.72
CA SER A 29 -14.87 3.24 -8.15
C SER A 29 -14.38 2.62 -6.83
N LEU A 30 -14.91 1.46 -6.45
CA LEU A 30 -14.68 0.78 -5.18
C LEU A 30 -14.53 -0.73 -5.39
N GLU A 31 -13.41 -1.29 -4.94
CA GLU A 31 -13.14 -2.73 -4.94
C GLU A 31 -12.97 -3.22 -3.50
N VAL A 32 -13.70 -4.27 -3.12
CA VAL A 32 -13.55 -4.92 -1.82
C VAL A 32 -12.61 -6.12 -1.98
N LEU A 33 -11.53 -6.13 -1.22
CA LEU A 33 -10.55 -7.23 -1.19
C LEU A 33 -10.78 -8.05 0.09
N GLU A 34 -11.14 -9.32 -0.08
CA GLU A 34 -11.54 -10.19 1.03
C GLU A 34 -10.34 -10.86 1.75
N SER A 35 -9.16 -10.87 1.11
CA SER A 35 -7.97 -11.51 1.66
C SER A 35 -6.83 -10.52 1.92
N LEU A 36 -6.01 -10.82 2.93
CA LEU A 36 -4.80 -10.06 3.21
C LEU A 36 -3.77 -10.13 2.08
N GLU A 37 -3.76 -11.24 1.32
CA GLU A 37 -2.87 -11.41 0.18
C GLU A 37 -3.25 -10.46 -0.96
N ASP A 38 -4.53 -10.34 -1.27
CA ASP A 38 -5.03 -9.42 -2.29
C ASP A 38 -4.74 -7.96 -1.89
N VAL A 39 -4.95 -7.61 -0.62
CA VAL A 39 -4.60 -6.29 -0.08
C VAL A 39 -3.11 -6.00 -0.22
N ARG A 40 -2.23 -6.95 0.13
CA ARG A 40 -0.77 -6.80 -0.04
C ARG A 40 -0.42 -6.62 -1.52
N GLY A 41 -0.98 -7.44 -2.39
CA GLY A 41 -0.78 -7.35 -3.84
C GLY A 41 -1.22 -6.00 -4.42
N ALA A 42 -2.38 -5.49 -4.00
CA ALA A 42 -2.89 -4.19 -4.40
C ALA A 42 -1.98 -3.04 -3.93
N LEU A 43 -1.58 -3.05 -2.65
CA LEU A 43 -0.66 -2.05 -2.11
C LEU A 43 0.71 -2.09 -2.79
N ASN A 44 1.23 -3.27 -3.12
CA ASN A 44 2.50 -3.42 -3.83
C ASN A 44 2.42 -2.82 -5.24
N ARG A 45 1.35 -3.12 -5.99
CA ARG A 45 1.12 -2.52 -7.32
C ARG A 45 0.95 -1.01 -7.25
N ALA A 46 0.15 -0.52 -6.30
CA ALA A 46 -0.08 0.91 -6.09
C ALA A 46 1.22 1.65 -5.75
N SER A 47 2.04 1.08 -4.86
CA SER A 47 3.34 1.64 -4.49
C SER A 47 4.29 1.69 -5.69
N LEU A 48 4.34 0.64 -6.51
CA LEU A 48 5.17 0.61 -7.72
C LEU A 48 4.74 1.66 -8.75
N ASN A 49 3.44 1.88 -8.91
CA ASN A 49 2.89 2.84 -9.87
C ASN A 49 2.83 4.28 -9.36
N CYS A 50 2.99 4.49 -8.05
CA CYS A 50 3.00 5.83 -7.45
C CYS A 50 4.13 6.69 -8.04
N THR A 51 3.83 7.96 -8.32
CA THR A 51 4.72 8.89 -9.01
C THR A 51 4.97 10.18 -8.24
N THR A 52 4.06 10.61 -7.36
CA THR A 52 4.13 11.92 -6.71
C THR A 52 4.03 11.85 -5.19
N GLU A 53 3.02 11.17 -4.63
CA GLU A 53 2.81 11.12 -3.20
C GLU A 53 2.06 9.89 -2.69
N MET A 54 2.40 9.48 -1.47
CA MET A 54 1.58 8.58 -0.66
C MET A 54 1.14 9.29 0.63
N LEU A 55 -0.17 9.28 0.88
CA LEU A 55 -0.79 9.79 2.11
C LEU A 55 -1.32 8.61 2.91
N SER A 56 -1.11 8.59 4.22
CA SER A 56 -1.71 7.54 5.05
C SER A 56 -2.23 8.03 6.39
N SER A 57 -3.28 7.36 6.88
CA SER A 57 -3.81 7.47 8.23
C SER A 57 -3.72 6.11 8.89
N GLN A 58 -3.15 6.09 10.10
CA GLN A 58 -2.77 4.88 10.78
C GLN A 58 -3.29 4.95 12.22
N PRO A 59 -4.50 4.40 12.47
CA PRO A 59 -5.12 4.41 13.79
C PRO A 59 -4.31 3.58 14.80
N GLY A 60 -4.40 3.96 16.07
CA GLY A 60 -3.81 3.22 17.18
C GLY A 60 -4.55 1.91 17.45
N GLY A 61 -3.97 1.04 18.28
CA GLY A 61 -4.65 -0.17 18.76
C GLY A 61 -4.58 -1.40 17.85
N GLY A 62 -4.07 -1.28 16.61
CA GLY A 62 -3.76 -2.45 15.78
C GLY A 62 -2.38 -3.03 16.11
N SER A 63 -2.30 -4.35 16.31
CA SER A 63 -1.02 -5.07 16.37
C SER A 63 -0.26 -4.81 15.06
N ARG A 64 0.83 -4.07 15.18
CA ARG A 64 1.80 -3.92 14.09
C ARG A 64 2.55 -5.23 13.94
N VAL A 65 2.02 -6.13 13.11
CA VAL A 65 2.63 -7.42 12.81
C VAL A 65 4.03 -7.16 12.20
N PRO A 66 5.13 -7.65 12.80
CA PRO A 66 6.49 -7.30 12.38
C PRO A 66 6.75 -7.52 10.88
N GLU A 67 6.24 -8.62 10.32
CA GLU A 67 6.40 -8.97 8.91
C GLU A 67 5.71 -7.94 7.99
N ALA A 68 4.51 -7.50 8.37
CA ALA A 68 3.79 -6.47 7.63
C ALA A 68 4.48 -5.10 7.71
N MET A 69 5.13 -4.80 8.85
CA MET A 69 5.93 -3.58 8.99
C MET A 69 7.18 -3.63 8.10
N GLN A 70 7.88 -4.76 8.05
CA GLN A 70 9.05 -4.92 7.19
C GLN A 70 8.68 -4.81 5.70
N GLU A 71 7.56 -5.39 5.29
CA GLU A 71 7.05 -5.24 3.92
C GLU A 71 6.67 -3.79 3.60
N ALA A 72 6.01 -3.09 4.53
CA ALA A 72 5.73 -1.66 4.40
C ALA A 72 7.02 -0.83 4.29
N LEU A 73 8.02 -1.11 5.13
CA LEU A 73 9.28 -0.39 5.15
C LEU A 73 9.99 -0.47 3.80
N ARG A 74 10.13 -1.67 3.22
CA ARG A 74 10.79 -1.85 1.91
C ARG A 74 10.09 -1.08 0.79
N ARG A 75 8.75 -1.03 0.80
CA ARG A 75 7.97 -0.25 -0.17
C ARG A 75 8.20 1.24 0.01
N ASP A 76 8.12 1.73 1.24
CA ASP A 76 8.29 3.15 1.56
C ASP A 76 9.71 3.61 1.19
N GLU A 77 10.73 2.81 1.50
CA GLU A 77 12.12 3.08 1.10
C GLU A 77 12.25 3.21 -0.42
N THR A 78 11.67 2.27 -1.18
CA THR A 78 11.69 2.30 -2.65
C THR A 78 10.99 3.54 -3.21
N MET A 79 9.86 3.93 -2.61
CA MET A 79 9.14 5.15 -3.01
C MET A 79 9.94 6.42 -2.70
N LEU A 80 10.50 6.53 -1.50
CA LEU A 80 11.30 7.68 -1.07
C LEU A 80 12.57 7.84 -1.92
N GLN A 81 13.23 6.73 -2.27
CA GLN A 81 14.40 6.74 -3.16
C GLN A 81 14.06 7.26 -4.58
N ARG A 82 12.82 7.08 -5.04
CA ARG A 82 12.32 7.66 -6.31
C ARG A 82 11.90 9.12 -6.18
N GLY A 83 12.00 9.73 -4.99
CA GLY A 83 11.61 11.12 -4.73
C GLY A 83 10.11 11.32 -4.45
N ILE A 84 9.36 10.25 -4.19
CA ILE A 84 7.93 10.31 -3.88
C ILE A 84 7.74 10.83 -2.46
N SER A 85 6.83 11.78 -2.27
CA SER A 85 6.51 12.34 -0.95
C SER A 85 5.66 11.37 -0.13
N ILE A 86 6.16 10.92 1.03
CA ILE A 86 5.38 10.13 1.98
C ILE A 86 4.97 10.97 3.18
N ARG A 87 3.66 11.05 3.44
CA ARG A 87 3.10 11.77 4.60
C ARG A 87 2.09 10.91 5.34
N THR A 88 2.34 10.69 6.63
CA THR A 88 1.53 9.79 7.45
C THR A 88 1.05 10.47 8.72
N LEU A 89 -0.24 10.30 9.02
CA LEU A 89 -0.85 10.68 10.26
C LEU A 89 -1.04 9.44 11.16
N TYR A 90 -0.33 9.40 12.27
CA TYR A 90 -0.47 8.37 13.29
C TYR A 90 -1.42 8.80 14.41
N HIS A 91 -2.04 7.83 15.06
CA HIS A 91 -2.61 8.08 16.38
C HIS A 91 -1.50 8.44 17.38
N HIS A 92 -1.76 9.37 18.29
CA HIS A 92 -0.76 9.87 19.25
C HIS A 92 -0.10 8.77 20.11
N THR A 93 -0.78 7.65 20.36
CA THR A 93 -0.19 6.51 21.11
C THR A 93 0.98 5.84 20.39
N ALA A 94 1.13 6.03 19.08
CA ALA A 94 2.29 5.52 18.33
C ALA A 94 3.63 6.08 18.85
N ARG A 95 3.60 7.26 19.51
CA ARG A 95 4.78 7.87 20.16
C ARG A 95 5.36 7.00 21.28
N PHE A 96 4.60 6.05 21.80
CA PHE A 96 5.01 5.15 22.88
C PHE A 96 5.15 3.69 22.42
N ASN A 97 5.08 3.43 21.10
CA ASN A 97 5.23 2.10 20.53
C ASN A 97 6.61 1.95 19.88
N GLY A 98 7.49 1.15 20.48
CA GLY A 98 8.87 0.94 20.02
C GLY A 98 8.98 0.59 18.52
N PRO A 99 8.22 -0.40 18.01
CA PRO A 99 8.23 -0.71 16.58
C PRO A 99 7.85 0.48 15.69
N SER A 100 6.84 1.27 16.07
CA SER A 100 6.44 2.46 15.32
C SER A 100 7.52 3.54 15.37
N GLN A 101 8.19 3.73 16.51
CA GLN A 101 9.32 4.66 16.63
C GLN A 101 10.48 4.25 15.71
N ALA A 102 10.84 2.96 15.70
CA ALA A 102 11.90 2.43 14.85
C ALA A 102 11.57 2.61 13.35
N TYR A 103 10.33 2.33 12.96
CA TYR A 103 9.85 2.56 11.60
C TYR A 103 9.97 4.03 11.19
N VAL A 104 9.44 4.94 12.03
CA VAL A 104 9.48 6.38 11.77
C VAL A 104 10.92 6.87 11.68
N ALA A 105 11.82 6.40 12.56
CA ALA A 105 13.23 6.76 12.51
C ALA A 105 13.87 6.34 11.17
N ALA A 106 13.62 5.12 10.71
CA ALA A 106 14.18 4.58 9.47
C ALA A 106 13.69 5.32 8.21
N THR A 107 12.41 5.69 8.14
CA THR A 107 11.86 6.37 6.96
C THR A 107 12.04 7.89 7.00
N SER A 108 12.10 8.50 8.17
CA SER A 108 12.28 9.96 8.30
C SER A 108 13.65 10.41 7.78
N VAL A 109 14.71 9.60 7.96
CA VAL A 109 16.03 9.91 7.38
C VAL A 109 16.03 9.89 5.85
N LEU A 110 15.05 9.24 5.23
CA LEU A 110 14.82 9.23 3.78
C LEU A 110 13.83 10.32 3.32
N GLY A 111 13.33 11.15 4.24
CA GLY A 111 12.46 12.29 3.92
C GLY A 111 10.95 12.08 4.15
N ALA A 112 10.53 10.92 4.67
CA ALA A 112 9.13 10.71 5.04
C ALA A 112 8.70 11.62 6.21
N GLN A 113 7.45 12.07 6.18
CA GLN A 113 6.91 12.98 7.19
C GLN A 113 5.83 12.31 8.02
N TYR A 114 5.94 12.44 9.34
CA TYR A 114 4.99 11.88 10.29
C TYR A 114 4.43 12.97 11.20
N ARG A 115 3.12 12.96 11.36
CA ARG A 115 2.43 13.75 12.39
C ARG A 115 1.55 12.83 13.21
N THR A 116 1.08 13.32 14.35
CA THR A 116 0.17 12.55 15.20
C THR A 116 -1.08 13.35 15.55
N ALA A 117 -2.22 12.67 15.64
CA ALA A 117 -3.47 13.25 16.15
C ALA A 117 -4.13 12.34 17.20
N HIS A 118 -5.06 12.91 17.97
CA HIS A 118 -5.86 12.17 18.94
C HIS A 118 -6.99 11.38 18.27
N GLU A 119 -7.73 12.01 17.35
CA GLU A 119 -8.81 11.36 16.60
C GLU A 119 -8.43 11.23 15.13
N LEU A 120 -8.71 10.07 14.53
CA LEU A 120 -8.45 9.76 13.12
C LEU A 120 -9.69 9.18 12.47
N PHE A 121 -9.84 9.41 11.17
CA PHE A 121 -10.92 8.91 10.31
C PHE A 121 -10.76 7.42 9.94
N GLY A 122 -10.00 6.65 10.74
CA GLY A 122 -9.68 5.24 10.46
C GLY A 122 -8.39 5.05 9.65
N ARG A 123 -8.23 3.82 9.13
CA ARG A 123 -7.06 3.42 8.32
C ARG A 123 -7.28 3.83 6.87
N LEU A 124 -6.30 4.51 6.29
CA LEU A 124 -6.32 4.92 4.88
C LEU A 124 -4.90 4.89 4.33
N ILE A 125 -4.74 4.50 3.07
CA ILE A 125 -3.52 4.68 2.29
C ILE A 125 -3.93 5.15 0.90
N ALA A 126 -3.54 6.35 0.52
CA ALA A 126 -3.86 6.94 -0.77
C ALA A 126 -2.59 7.22 -1.56
N PHE A 127 -2.63 6.99 -2.87
CA PHE A 127 -1.52 7.21 -3.80
C PHE A 127 -1.95 8.22 -4.87
N ASP A 128 -1.11 9.24 -5.10
CA ASP A 128 -1.25 10.27 -6.14
C ASP A 128 -2.60 11.01 -6.16
N ARG A 129 -3.42 10.86 -5.10
CA ARG A 129 -4.83 11.31 -5.02
C ARG A 129 -5.75 10.67 -6.06
N GLU A 130 -5.35 9.55 -6.64
CA GLU A 130 -6.10 8.83 -7.67
C GLU A 130 -6.60 7.47 -7.17
N LEU A 131 -5.96 6.89 -6.16
CA LEU A 131 -6.29 5.61 -5.57
C LEU A 131 -6.25 5.68 -4.04
N ALA A 132 -7.26 5.13 -3.36
CA ALA A 132 -7.35 5.08 -1.90
C ALA A 132 -8.10 3.83 -1.41
#